data_AF-X1EPJ2-F1
#
_entry.id   AF-X1EPJ2-F1
#
_cell.length_a   1.000
_cell.length_b   1.000
_cell.length_c   1.000
_cell.angle_alpha   90.00
_cell.angle_beta   90.00
_cell.angle_gamma   90.00
#
_symmetry.space_group_name_H-M   'P 1'
#
loop_
_entity.id
_entity.type
_entity.pdbx_description
1 polymer ?
#
loop_
_entity_poly.entity_id
_entity_poly.type
_entity_poly.pdbx_seq_one_letter_code
_entity_poly.pdbx_strand_id
1 'polypeptide(L)'
;DEFMDINETEEVYEKLDDEPERYLSIPTESSREAYQDMVAFTESLEAENLKEKLWIALNGRGAFRRFKDVLLSHPEKREEWFKFQDERLEKHVMEWLEENEVELV
;
A
#
# COMPACT_ATOMS: atom_id res chain seq x y z
N ASP A 1 -10.10 14.77 -8.55
CA ASP A 1 -9.77 15.12 -7.17
C ASP A 1 -10.74 16.14 -6.65
N GLU A 2 -11.83 15.65 -6.09
CA GLU A 2 -12.68 16.40 -5.17
C GLU A 2 -12.06 16.24 -3.79
N PHE A 3 -11.42 17.30 -3.29
CA PHE A 3 -11.10 17.38 -1.87
C PHE A 3 -12.42 17.53 -1.12
N MET A 4 -12.70 16.63 -0.18
CA MET A 4 -13.87 16.67 0.70
C MET A 4 -14.01 18.07 1.33
N ASP A 5 -15.24 18.60 1.43
CA ASP A 5 -15.50 19.90 2.07
C ASP A 5 -14.92 19.88 3.49
N ILE A 6 -14.26 20.96 3.90
CA ILE A 6 -13.64 21.07 5.23
C ILE A 6 -14.69 20.86 6.33
N ASN A 7 -15.93 21.29 6.09
CA ASN A 7 -17.04 21.08 7.02
C ASN A 7 -17.48 19.61 7.08
N GLU A 8 -17.47 18.90 5.94
CA GLU A 8 -17.72 17.44 5.92
C GLU A 8 -16.61 16.67 6.63
N THR A 9 -15.37 17.16 6.55
CA THR A 9 -14.25 16.53 7.26
C THR A 9 -14.37 16.73 8.77
N GLU A 10 -14.72 17.93 9.24
CA GLU A 10 -14.96 18.21 10.66
C GLU A 10 -16.09 17.34 11.23
N GLU A 11 -17.22 17.19 10.53
CA GLU A 11 -18.31 16.31 10.99
C GLU A 11 -17.88 14.83 11.11
N VAL A 12 -16.99 14.35 10.24
CA VAL A 12 -16.46 12.98 10.31
C VAL A 12 -15.57 12.83 11.55
N TYR A 13 -14.72 13.82 11.84
CA TYR A 13 -13.86 13.79 13.02
C TYR A 13 -14.65 13.91 14.33
N GLU A 14 -15.67 14.76 14.40
CA GLU A 14 -16.56 14.83 15.58
C GLU A 14 -17.24 13.49 15.87
N LYS A 15 -17.71 12.78 14.82
CA LYS A 15 -18.30 11.45 14.98
C LYS A 15 -17.30 10.40 15.47
N LEU A 16 -16.04 10.48 15.05
CA LEU A 16 -14.97 9.60 15.53
C LEU A 16 -14.71 9.80 17.03
N ASP A 17 -14.77 11.06 17.51
CA ASP A 17 -14.57 11.41 18.91
C ASP A 17 -15.79 11.09 19.79
N ASP A 18 -17.01 11.25 19.26
CA ASP A 18 -18.27 10.99 19.98
C ASP A 18 -18.59 9.48 20.12
N GLU A 19 -18.20 8.66 19.13
CA GLU A 19 -18.46 7.21 19.11
C GLU A 19 -17.20 6.38 18.83
N PRO A 20 -16.12 6.50 19.64
CA PRO A 20 -14.82 5.88 19.35
C PRO A 20 -14.87 4.34 19.34
N GLU A 21 -15.84 3.74 20.04
CA GLU A 21 -16.04 2.29 20.06
C GLU A 21 -16.72 1.75 18.79
N ARG A 22 -17.27 2.63 17.95
CA ARG A 22 -18.00 2.27 16.73
C ARG A 22 -17.10 2.19 15.48
N TYR A 23 -15.92 2.81 15.53
CA TYR A 23 -15.01 2.90 14.40
C TYR A 23 -13.70 2.20 14.70
N LEU A 24 -13.20 1.48 13.71
CA LEU A 24 -11.91 0.83 13.75
C LEU A 24 -11.00 1.42 12.67
N SER A 25 -9.75 1.75 13.04
CA SER A 25 -8.78 2.27 12.09
C SER A 25 -8.25 1.14 11.23
N ILE A 26 -8.38 1.29 9.91
CA ILE A 26 -7.73 0.40 8.96
C ILE A 26 -6.21 0.47 9.20
N PRO A 27 -5.52 -0.67 9.27
CA PRO A 27 -4.07 -0.68 9.46
C PRO A 27 -3.40 -0.06 8.24
N THR A 28 -2.51 0.90 8.48
CA THR A 28 -1.63 1.42 7.43
C THR A 28 -0.42 0.52 7.30
N GLU A 29 -0.06 0.16 6.08
CA GLU A 29 1.16 -0.60 5.82
C GLU A 29 2.39 0.11 6.42
N SER A 30 3.15 -0.60 7.24
CA SER A 30 4.39 -0.08 7.81
C SER A 30 5.44 0.09 6.72
N SER A 31 6.39 1.00 6.92
CA SER A 31 7.52 1.15 5.98
C SER A 31 8.36 -0.13 5.81
N ARG A 32 8.25 -1.08 6.75
CA ARG A 32 8.92 -2.37 6.67
C ARG A 32 8.17 -3.33 5.75
N GLU A 33 6.86 -3.45 5.91
CA GLU A 33 6.00 -4.29 5.05
C GLU A 33 6.07 -3.79 3.60
N ALA A 34 5.93 -2.48 3.40
CA ALA A 34 6.03 -1.87 2.08
C ALA A 34 7.38 -2.17 1.40
N TYR A 35 8.48 -2.21 2.18
CA TYR A 35 9.79 -2.60 1.67
C TYR A 35 9.86 -4.09 1.34
N GLN A 36 9.27 -4.95 2.16
CA GLN A 36 9.19 -6.39 1.91
C GLN A 36 8.40 -6.71 0.66
N ASP A 37 7.31 -5.99 0.40
CA ASP A 37 6.52 -6.14 -0.82
C ASP A 37 7.32 -5.74 -2.06
N MET A 38 8.09 -4.64 -2.00
CA MET A 38 9.00 -4.28 -3.08
C MET A 38 10.06 -5.35 -3.36
N VAL A 39 10.60 -5.98 -2.31
CA VAL A 39 11.55 -7.10 -2.45
C VAL A 39 10.86 -8.30 -3.08
N ALA A 40 9.70 -8.71 -2.57
CA ALA A 40 8.96 -9.87 -3.07
C ALA A 40 8.56 -9.70 -4.55
N PHE A 41 8.10 -8.51 -4.92
CA PHE A 41 7.83 -8.18 -6.32
C PHE A 41 9.09 -8.21 -7.18
N THR A 42 10.21 -7.69 -6.69
CA THR A 42 11.49 -7.75 -7.43
C THR A 42 11.92 -9.21 -7.65
N GLU A 43 11.71 -10.07 -6.65
CA GLU A 43 12.04 -11.49 -6.73
C GLU A 43 11.18 -12.26 -7.74
N SER A 44 9.90 -11.89 -7.89
CA SER A 44 8.95 -12.55 -8.81
C SER A 44 9.17 -12.22 -10.28
N LEU A 45 10.03 -11.23 -10.60
CA LEU A 45 10.34 -10.88 -11.99
C LEU A 45 11.26 -11.91 -12.66
N GLU A 46 10.87 -12.34 -13.86
CA GLU A 46 11.68 -13.21 -14.73
C GLU A 46 12.73 -12.42 -15.54
N ALA A 47 12.49 -11.12 -15.77
CA ALA A 47 13.37 -10.27 -16.57
C ALA A 47 14.60 -9.83 -15.76
N GLU A 48 15.71 -10.56 -15.94
CA GLU A 48 16.94 -10.39 -15.15
C GLU A 48 17.46 -8.94 -15.16
N ASN A 49 17.33 -8.23 -16.28
CA ASN A 49 17.78 -6.84 -16.42
C ASN A 49 16.95 -5.84 -15.58
N LEU A 50 15.65 -6.07 -15.43
CA LEU A 50 14.78 -5.20 -14.62
C LEU A 50 14.93 -5.56 -13.14
N LYS A 51 15.00 -6.87 -12.84
CA LYS A 51 15.23 -7.40 -11.51
C LYS A 51 16.51 -6.82 -10.90
N GLU A 52 17.62 -6.83 -11.63
CA GLU A 52 18.89 -6.25 -11.17
C GLU A 52 18.75 -4.74 -10.88
N LYS A 53 18.09 -3.97 -11.76
CA LYS A 53 17.87 -2.53 -11.57
C LYS A 53 17.05 -2.24 -10.31
N LEU A 54 16.00 -3.02 -10.06
CA LEU A 54 15.16 -2.85 -8.87
C LEU A 54 15.91 -3.24 -7.60
N TRP A 55 16.73 -4.30 -7.63
CA TRP A 55 17.62 -4.64 -6.53
C TRP A 55 18.60 -3.52 -6.18
N ILE A 56 19.22 -2.91 -7.19
CA ILE A 56 20.09 -1.73 -6.98
C ILE A 56 19.28 -0.56 -6.40
N ALA A 57 18.06 -0.34 -6.91
CA ALA A 57 17.19 0.73 -6.43
C ALA A 57 16.80 0.56 -4.95
N LEU A 58 16.59 -0.68 -4.50
CA LEU A 58 16.23 -0.99 -3.11
C LEU A 58 17.38 -0.80 -2.11
N ASN A 59 18.64 -0.75 -2.58
CA ASN A 59 19.80 -0.63 -1.70
C ASN A 59 20.07 0.81 -1.23
N GLY A 60 19.75 1.11 0.03
CA GLY A 60 20.16 2.34 0.72
C GLY A 60 19.13 3.46 0.73
N ARG A 61 19.57 4.68 1.03
CA ARG A 61 18.67 5.83 1.25
C ARG A 61 17.91 6.18 -0.03
N GLY A 62 16.59 6.33 0.10
CA GLY A 62 15.70 6.67 -1.02
C GLY A 62 15.27 5.46 -1.85
N ALA A 63 15.34 4.25 -1.28
CA ALA A 63 14.91 3.00 -1.91
C ALA A 63 13.53 3.10 -2.58
N PHE A 64 12.52 3.53 -1.82
CA PHE A 64 11.14 3.68 -2.28
C PHE A 64 11.00 4.55 -3.53
N ARG A 65 11.64 5.73 -3.52
CA ARG A 65 11.59 6.66 -4.64
C ARG A 65 12.27 6.05 -5.86
N ARG A 66 13.49 5.54 -5.71
CA ARG A 66 14.25 4.95 -6.83
C ARG A 66 13.57 3.73 -7.42
N PHE A 67 12.95 2.90 -6.59
CA PHE A 67 12.17 1.76 -7.03
C PHE A 67 11.03 2.22 -7.95
N LYS A 68 10.23 3.20 -7.50
CA LYS A 68 9.18 3.82 -8.30
C LYS A 68 9.73 4.47 -9.57
N ASP A 69 10.87 5.16 -9.49
CA ASP A 69 11.53 5.79 -10.65
C ASP A 69 11.91 4.76 -11.72
N VAL A 70 12.41 3.59 -11.33
CA VAL A 70 12.70 2.49 -12.27
C VAL A 70 11.41 2.01 -12.95
N LEU A 71 10.32 1.84 -12.20
CA LEU A 71 9.03 1.42 -12.74
C LEU A 71 8.38 2.46 -13.66
N LEU A 72 8.65 3.76 -13.49
CA LEU A 72 8.15 4.79 -14.41
C LEU A 72 8.64 4.57 -15.85
N SER A 73 9.82 3.96 -16.02
CA SER A 73 10.36 3.61 -17.33
C SER A 73 9.84 2.28 -17.89
N HIS A 74 9.02 1.53 -17.12
CA HIS A 74 8.46 0.23 -17.50
C HIS A 74 6.95 0.20 -17.18
N PRO A 75 6.09 0.81 -18.00
CA PRO A 75 4.66 0.98 -17.70
C PRO A 75 3.91 -0.33 -17.42
N GLU A 76 4.17 -1.39 -18.19
CA GLU A 76 3.55 -2.71 -17.99
C GLU A 76 3.92 -3.31 -16.63
N LYS A 77 5.20 -3.21 -16.24
CA LYS A 77 5.68 -3.70 -14.94
C LYS A 77 5.24 -2.83 -13.77
N ARG A 78 5.00 -1.54 -14.01
CA ARG A 78 4.37 -0.65 -13.03
C ARG A 78 2.91 -1.06 -12.78
N GLU A 79 2.18 -1.46 -13.82
CA GLU A 79 0.82 -1.97 -13.65
C GLU A 79 0.81 -3.31 -12.89
N GLU A 80 1.72 -4.23 -13.21
CA GLU A 80 1.90 -5.47 -12.45
C GLU A 80 2.25 -5.21 -10.98
N TRP A 81 3.10 -4.21 -10.70
CA TRP A 81 3.41 -3.78 -9.34
C TRP A 81 2.17 -3.32 -8.58
N PHE A 82 1.31 -2.50 -9.20
CA PHE A 82 0.09 -2.06 -8.52
C PHE A 82 -0.88 -3.20 -8.27
N LYS A 83 -1.06 -4.11 -9.22
CA LYS A 83 -1.88 -5.32 -9.00
C LYS A 83 -1.34 -6.15 -7.84
N PHE A 84 -0.02 -6.33 -7.77
CA PHE A 84 0.62 -7.03 -6.67
C PHE A 84 0.37 -6.34 -5.31
N GLN A 85 0.43 -5.01 -5.26
CA GLN A 85 0.11 -4.26 -4.04
C GLN A 85 -1.37 -4.37 -3.67
N ASP A 86 -2.28 -4.29 -4.65
CA ASP A 86 -3.72 -4.37 -4.40
C ASP A 86 -4.10 -5.75 -3.84
N GLU A 87 -3.56 -6.84 -4.40
CA GLU A 87 -3.78 -8.21 -3.90
C GLU A 87 -3.28 -8.39 -2.46
N ARG A 88 -2.14 -7.77 -2.13
CA ARG A 88 -1.57 -7.80 -0.77
C ARG A 88 -2.41 -6.99 0.21
N LEU A 89 -2.84 -5.80 -0.21
CA LEU A 89 -3.69 -4.94 0.58
C LEU A 89 -5.04 -5.60 0.84
N GLU A 90 -5.65 -6.20 -0.18
CA GLU A 90 -6.91 -6.95 -0.03
C GLU A 90 -6.76 -8.08 0.99
N LYS A 91 -5.68 -8.89 0.87
CA LYS A 91 -5.41 -9.94 1.84
C LYS A 91 -5.24 -9.41 3.26
N HIS A 92 -4.50 -8.32 3.43
CA HIS A 92 -4.26 -7.72 4.74
C HIS A 92 -5.55 -7.14 5.36
N VAL A 93 -6.37 -6.46 4.55
CA VAL A 93 -7.67 -5.94 4.98
C VAL A 93 -8.60 -7.08 5.38
N MET A 94 -8.64 -8.17 4.61
CA MET A 94 -9.46 -9.34 4.95
C MET A 94 -9.00 -10.01 6.26
N GLU A 95 -7.69 -10.20 6.45
CA GLU A 95 -7.14 -10.72 7.71
C GLU A 95 -7.50 -9.79 8.89
N TRP A 96 -7.38 -8.48 8.69
CA TRP A 96 -7.75 -7.51 9.72
C TRP A 96 -9.25 -7.52 10.04
N LEU A 97 -10.12 -7.66 9.04
CA LEU A 97 -11.56 -7.77 9.25
C LEU A 97 -11.91 -9.02 10.07
N GLU A 98 -11.28 -10.16 9.76
CA GLU A 98 -11.44 -11.40 10.52
C GLU A 98 -10.96 -11.25 11.97
N GLU A 99 -9.80 -10.64 12.20
CA GLU A 99 -9.25 -10.39 13.55
C GLU A 99 -10.13 -9.49 14.41
N ASN A 100 -10.89 -8.58 13.78
CA ASN A 100 -11.77 -7.64 14.47
C ASN A 100 -13.26 -8.06 14.45
N GLU A 101 -13.55 -9.28 13.98
CA GLU A 101 -14.91 -9.84 13.88
C GLU A 101 -15.87 -8.93 13.08
N VAL A 102 -15.36 -8.24 12.06
CA VAL A 102 -16.12 -7.32 11.20
C VAL A 102 -16.59 -8.05 9.94
N GLU A 103 -17.90 -8.13 9.72
CA GLU A 103 -18.47 -8.65 8.47
C GLU A 103 -18.58 -7.53 7.42
N LEU A 104 -18.10 -7.80 6.19
CA LEU A 104 -18.37 -6.97 5.01
C LEU A 104 -19.83 -7.17 4.59
N VAL A 105 -20.63 -6.10 4.63
CA VAL A 105 -22.06 -6.10 4.23
C VAL A 105 -22.27 -5.32 2.94
#